data_AF-A0A9D7G334-F1
#
_entry.id   AF-A0A9D7G334-F1
#
_cell.length_a   1.000
_cell.length_b   1.000
_cell.length_c   1.000
_cell.angle_alpha   90.00
_cell.angle_beta   90.00
_cell.angle_gamma   90.00
#
_symmetry.space_group_name_H-M   'P 1'
#
loop_
_entity.id
_entity.type
_entity.pdbx_description
1 polymer ?
#
loop_
_entity_poly.entity_id
_entity_poly.type
_entity_poly.pdbx_seq_one_letter_code
_entity_poly.pdbx_strand_id
1 'polypeptide(L)'
;MREPAAVVSGSLAAWRAKTKGADHGLRLAREAGDFLIWAQERGGTGVFPFPASRGVSQAAPFVAAERLLKQAEQAGRLDAIVRNGWVIDDDGDGGLQFDNGECGVAILELYESTKDTKYLDAARKSADWALSRPLVGNWNYNSFSAHLLTRTYRATGDVKYLEGALKKALLGVIPGQLTQGPYAGRWNDPHNARPSYHYIMLRSLAELTAALPHDDAARPEVLAALRLGLKARNRDFLDQGAPNIESAMEVLVMVHRVFANDVEFLKETFSSDALDALAKLVSEQSRRGSASLGPRGWGRFLEFVVWKGGR
;
A
#
# COMPACT_ATOMS: atom_id res chain seq x y z
N MET A 1 -2.41 -12.52 -5.11
CA MET A 1 -2.79 -11.31 -5.90
C MET A 1 -1.82 -10.15 -5.65
N ARG A 2 -1.25 -10.06 -4.45
CA ARG A 2 -0.27 -9.04 -4.06
C ARG A 2 1.01 -9.10 -4.89
N GLU A 3 1.43 -10.29 -5.27
CA GLU A 3 2.65 -10.52 -6.06
C GLU A 3 2.53 -9.95 -7.49
N PRO A 4 1.47 -10.25 -8.27
CA PRO A 4 1.20 -9.52 -9.51
C PRO A 4 1.16 -8.00 -9.33
N ALA A 5 0.50 -7.49 -8.28
CA ALA A 5 0.44 -6.04 -8.03
C ALA A 5 1.82 -5.42 -7.74
N ALA A 6 2.70 -6.15 -7.04
CA ALA A 6 4.07 -5.74 -6.80
C ALA A 6 4.90 -5.74 -8.10
N VAL A 7 4.70 -6.74 -8.97
CA VAL A 7 5.32 -6.79 -10.31
C VAL A 7 4.89 -5.59 -11.14
N VAL A 8 3.58 -5.29 -11.23
CA VAL A 8 3.07 -4.11 -11.94
C VAL A 8 3.77 -2.84 -11.46
N SER A 9 3.74 -2.59 -10.15
CA SER A 9 4.29 -1.36 -9.57
C SER A 9 5.81 -1.24 -9.80
N GLY A 10 6.54 -2.34 -9.58
CA GLY A 10 7.99 -2.41 -9.73
C GLY A 10 8.45 -2.21 -11.18
N SER A 11 7.82 -2.94 -12.10
CA SER A 11 8.12 -2.86 -13.53
C SER A 11 7.80 -1.48 -14.11
N LEU A 12 6.71 -0.84 -13.67
CA LEU A 12 6.40 0.52 -14.10
C LEU A 12 7.39 1.56 -13.56
N ALA A 13 7.82 1.42 -12.32
CA ALA A 13 8.84 2.31 -11.75
C ALA A 13 10.18 2.17 -12.48
N ALA A 14 10.60 0.93 -12.79
CA ALA A 14 11.78 0.66 -13.61
C ALA A 14 11.65 1.24 -15.03
N TRP A 15 10.46 1.14 -15.64
CA TRP A 15 10.17 1.73 -16.94
C TRP A 15 10.26 3.26 -16.94
N ARG A 16 9.67 3.94 -15.94
CA ARG A 16 9.77 5.41 -15.77
C ARG A 16 11.20 5.86 -15.53
N ALA A 17 11.99 5.05 -14.83
CA ALA A 17 13.42 5.26 -14.60
C ALA A 17 14.30 4.96 -15.83
N LYS A 18 13.71 4.47 -16.94
CA LYS A 18 14.41 4.09 -18.18
C LYS A 18 15.57 3.11 -17.94
N THR A 19 15.40 2.19 -16.99
CA THR A 19 16.43 1.16 -16.74
C THR A 19 16.58 0.22 -17.93
N LYS A 20 17.72 -0.46 -18.05
CA LYS A 20 17.91 -1.51 -19.06
C LYS A 20 16.79 -2.55 -18.97
N GLY A 21 16.14 -2.85 -20.11
CA GLY A 21 15.01 -3.77 -20.16
C GLY A 21 13.65 -3.16 -19.80
N ALA A 22 13.55 -1.83 -19.65
CA ALA A 22 12.33 -1.09 -19.33
C ALA A 22 11.11 -1.52 -20.17
N ASP A 23 11.25 -1.67 -21.49
CA ASP A 23 10.13 -2.05 -22.36
C ASP A 23 9.60 -3.47 -22.09
N HIS A 24 10.49 -4.38 -21.70
CA HIS A 24 10.07 -5.71 -21.24
C HIS A 24 9.32 -5.60 -19.91
N GLY A 25 9.79 -4.76 -18.99
CA GLY A 25 9.08 -4.44 -17.75
C GLY A 25 7.67 -3.92 -18.01
N LEU A 26 7.49 -2.97 -18.93
CA LEU A 26 6.15 -2.46 -19.27
C LEU A 26 5.23 -3.55 -19.80
N ARG A 27 5.73 -4.48 -20.63
CA ARG A 27 4.94 -5.63 -21.08
C ARG A 27 4.52 -6.54 -19.93
N LEU A 28 5.45 -6.89 -19.04
CA LEU A 28 5.14 -7.68 -17.84
C LEU A 28 4.11 -6.98 -16.93
N ALA A 29 4.21 -5.66 -16.77
CA ALA A 29 3.23 -4.88 -16.02
C ALA A 29 1.84 -4.96 -16.65
N ARG A 30 1.73 -4.91 -17.98
CA ARG A 30 0.46 -5.08 -18.69
C ARG A 30 -0.11 -6.49 -18.51
N GLU A 31 0.69 -7.52 -18.68
CA GLU A 31 0.27 -8.92 -18.51
C GLU A 31 -0.22 -9.19 -17.07
N ALA A 32 0.54 -8.73 -16.06
CA ALA A 32 0.14 -8.85 -14.67
C ALA A 32 -1.11 -8.04 -14.35
N GLY A 33 -1.24 -6.82 -14.90
CA GLY A 33 -2.43 -5.98 -14.75
C GLY A 33 -3.67 -6.59 -15.39
N ASP A 34 -3.53 -7.17 -16.58
CA ASP A 34 -4.61 -7.84 -17.31
C ASP A 34 -5.07 -9.11 -16.56
N PHE A 35 -4.14 -9.84 -15.92
CA PHE A 35 -4.48 -10.95 -15.02
C PHE A 35 -5.28 -10.47 -13.79
N LEU A 36 -4.88 -9.36 -13.16
CA LEU A 36 -5.62 -8.79 -12.02
C LEU A 36 -7.05 -8.40 -12.42
N ILE A 37 -7.23 -7.76 -13.59
CA ILE A 37 -8.55 -7.41 -14.13
C ILE A 37 -9.37 -8.66 -14.38
N TRP A 38 -8.80 -9.68 -15.04
CA TRP A 38 -9.49 -10.94 -15.28
C TRP A 38 -9.98 -11.57 -13.97
N ALA A 39 -9.18 -11.59 -12.91
CA ALA A 39 -9.59 -12.11 -11.61
C ALA A 39 -10.72 -11.28 -10.98
N GLN A 40 -10.65 -9.94 -11.05
CA GLN A 40 -11.72 -9.05 -10.60
C GLN A 40 -13.03 -9.32 -11.35
N GLU A 41 -12.98 -9.54 -12.67
CA GLU A 41 -14.14 -9.88 -13.50
C GLU A 41 -14.72 -11.25 -13.13
N ARG A 42 -13.87 -12.24 -12.85
CA ARG A 42 -14.32 -13.57 -12.40
C ARG A 42 -15.01 -13.52 -11.04
N GLY A 43 -14.54 -12.66 -10.13
CA GLY A 43 -15.21 -12.38 -8.85
C GLY A 43 -16.51 -11.59 -9.02
N GLY A 44 -16.57 -10.67 -9.97
CA GLY A 44 -17.81 -9.99 -10.38
C GLY A 44 -18.43 -9.04 -9.34
N THR A 45 -17.66 -8.60 -8.34
CA THR A 45 -18.11 -7.63 -7.31
C THR A 45 -17.31 -6.32 -7.33
N GLY A 46 -16.33 -6.21 -8.23
CA GLY A 46 -15.44 -5.05 -8.31
C GLY A 46 -14.25 -5.09 -7.35
N VAL A 47 -14.24 -6.00 -6.36
CA VAL A 47 -13.05 -6.25 -5.53
C VAL A 47 -11.98 -6.98 -6.35
N PHE A 48 -10.69 -6.74 -6.07
CA PHE A 48 -9.66 -7.70 -6.46
C PHE A 48 -9.66 -8.85 -5.45
N PRO A 49 -10.13 -10.05 -5.84
CA PRO A 49 -10.42 -11.12 -4.89
C PRO A 49 -9.16 -11.88 -4.47
N PHE A 50 -9.29 -12.78 -3.50
CA PHE A 50 -8.25 -13.77 -3.17
C PHE A 50 -8.65 -15.16 -3.67
N PRO A 51 -7.74 -16.04 -4.14
CA PRO A 51 -8.11 -17.40 -4.54
C PRO A 51 -8.77 -18.19 -3.41
N ALA A 52 -9.89 -18.86 -3.69
CA ALA A 52 -10.56 -19.75 -2.74
C ALA A 52 -9.83 -21.11 -2.65
N SER A 53 -8.54 -21.07 -2.36
CA SER A 53 -7.66 -22.24 -2.32
C SER A 53 -7.69 -22.92 -0.95
N ARG A 54 -7.64 -24.26 -0.94
CA ARG A 54 -7.58 -25.10 0.27
C ARG A 54 -6.34 -25.99 0.21
N GLY A 55 -5.58 -26.10 1.29
CA GLY A 55 -4.45 -27.03 1.39
C GLY A 55 -3.28 -26.78 0.40
N VAL A 56 -3.22 -25.61 -0.25
CA VAL A 56 -2.19 -25.32 -1.27
C VAL A 56 -0.85 -24.88 -0.68
N SER A 57 -0.84 -24.33 0.54
CA SER A 57 0.37 -23.84 1.21
C SER A 57 0.13 -23.64 2.71
N GLN A 58 1.18 -23.79 3.51
CA GLN A 58 1.19 -23.48 4.95
C GLN A 58 1.53 -22.01 5.24
N ALA A 59 1.74 -21.19 4.21
CA ALA A 59 1.97 -19.76 4.40
C ALA A 59 0.72 -19.09 4.98
N ALA A 60 0.93 -18.14 5.90
CA ALA A 60 -0.13 -17.50 6.69
C ALA A 60 -1.35 -16.99 5.89
N PRO A 61 -1.21 -16.39 4.68
CA PRO A 61 -2.36 -15.96 3.89
C PRO A 61 -3.28 -17.11 3.46
N PHE A 62 -2.71 -18.27 3.09
CA PHE A 62 -3.49 -19.44 2.67
C PHE A 62 -4.16 -20.13 3.86
N VAL A 63 -3.49 -20.17 5.02
CA VAL A 63 -4.10 -20.66 6.27
C VAL A 63 -5.28 -19.78 6.71
N ALA A 64 -5.14 -18.46 6.57
CA ALA A 64 -6.24 -17.52 6.86
C ALA A 64 -7.42 -17.71 5.90
N ALA A 65 -7.15 -17.86 4.59
CA ALA A 65 -8.17 -18.14 3.59
C ALA A 65 -8.89 -19.47 3.87
N GLU A 66 -8.16 -20.53 4.21
CA GLU A 66 -8.76 -21.83 4.55
C GLU A 66 -9.66 -21.74 5.78
N ARG A 67 -9.25 -20.98 6.81
CA ARG A 67 -10.10 -20.73 7.99
C ARG A 67 -11.39 -20.00 7.61
N LEU A 68 -11.31 -18.95 6.80
CA LEU A 68 -12.47 -18.22 6.30
C LEU A 68 -13.43 -19.14 5.53
N LEU A 69 -12.90 -19.92 4.59
CA LEU A 69 -13.69 -20.86 3.79
C LEU A 69 -14.37 -21.92 4.66
N LYS A 70 -13.67 -22.45 5.66
CA LYS A 70 -14.23 -23.43 6.61
C LYS A 70 -15.35 -22.82 7.45
N GLN A 71 -15.16 -21.60 7.95
CA GLN A 71 -16.18 -20.89 8.73
C GLN A 71 -17.43 -20.58 7.89
N ALA A 72 -17.25 -20.11 6.65
CA ALA A 72 -18.35 -19.83 5.75
C ALA A 72 -19.12 -21.09 5.35
N GLU A 73 -18.42 -22.21 5.14
CA GLU A 73 -19.04 -23.52 4.89
C GLU A 73 -19.86 -24.00 6.09
N GLN A 74 -19.31 -23.91 7.31
CA GLN A 74 -20.03 -24.24 8.54
C GLN A 74 -21.27 -23.35 8.77
N ALA A 75 -21.22 -22.10 8.32
CA ALA A 75 -22.32 -21.16 8.40
C ALA A 75 -23.33 -21.27 7.23
N GLY A 76 -23.08 -22.15 6.24
CA GLY A 76 -23.93 -22.26 5.04
C GLY A 76 -23.89 -21.03 4.13
N ARG A 77 -22.80 -20.24 4.17
CA ARG A 77 -22.66 -18.97 3.45
C ARG A 77 -21.55 -18.97 2.39
N LEU A 78 -21.04 -20.15 2.01
CA LEU A 78 -19.92 -20.24 1.06
C LEU A 78 -20.22 -19.53 -0.27
N ASP A 79 -21.43 -19.68 -0.81
CA ASP A 79 -21.86 -19.05 -2.08
C ASP A 79 -22.01 -17.52 -1.98
N ALA A 80 -22.12 -16.97 -0.76
CA ALA A 80 -22.18 -15.54 -0.54
C ALA A 80 -20.78 -14.88 -0.59
N ILE A 81 -19.74 -15.63 -0.25
CA ILE A 81 -18.37 -15.11 -0.14
C ILE A 81 -17.42 -15.65 -1.21
N VAL A 82 -17.78 -16.73 -1.91
CA VAL A 82 -17.00 -17.32 -3.01
C VAL A 82 -17.79 -17.26 -4.31
N ARG A 83 -17.14 -16.81 -5.39
CA ARG A 83 -17.67 -16.89 -6.75
C ARG A 83 -16.59 -17.32 -7.72
N ASN A 84 -16.86 -18.32 -8.56
CA ASN A 84 -15.93 -18.80 -9.60
C ASN A 84 -14.51 -19.12 -9.08
N GLY A 85 -14.40 -19.67 -7.87
CA GLY A 85 -13.11 -19.98 -7.23
C GLY A 85 -12.41 -18.78 -6.57
N TRP A 86 -13.10 -17.66 -6.39
CA TRP A 86 -12.56 -16.43 -5.81
C TRP A 86 -13.33 -16.00 -4.56
N VAL A 87 -12.60 -15.68 -3.49
CA VAL A 87 -13.12 -15.03 -2.28
C VAL A 87 -13.40 -13.56 -2.60
N ILE A 88 -14.67 -13.18 -2.56
CA ILE A 88 -15.20 -11.85 -2.97
C ILE A 88 -15.77 -11.04 -1.81
N ASP A 89 -15.92 -11.66 -0.64
CA ASP A 89 -16.27 -11.01 0.62
C ASP A 89 -15.54 -11.74 1.77
N ASP A 90 -15.30 -11.05 2.88
CA ASP A 90 -14.58 -11.56 4.05
C ASP A 90 -15.42 -11.48 5.34
N ASP A 91 -16.74 -11.32 5.19
CA ASP A 91 -17.71 -11.22 6.28
C ASP A 91 -17.39 -10.12 7.29
N GLY A 92 -16.70 -9.06 6.85
CA GLY A 92 -16.35 -7.91 7.67
C GLY A 92 -15.06 -8.06 8.48
N ASP A 93 -14.28 -9.14 8.29
CA ASP A 93 -12.92 -9.25 8.83
C ASP A 93 -12.00 -8.13 8.30
N GLY A 94 -12.23 -7.72 7.06
CA GLY A 94 -11.50 -6.64 6.40
C GLY A 94 -10.21 -7.06 5.72
N GLY A 95 -9.81 -8.34 5.78
CA GLY A 95 -8.63 -8.87 5.09
C GLY A 95 -8.61 -8.57 3.59
N LEU A 96 -9.76 -8.55 2.91
CA LEU A 96 -9.86 -8.20 1.49
C LEU A 96 -9.53 -6.72 1.21
N GLN A 97 -9.60 -5.83 2.20
CA GLN A 97 -9.15 -4.45 2.00
C GLN A 97 -7.66 -4.38 1.63
N PHE A 98 -6.86 -5.35 2.10
CA PHE A 98 -5.44 -5.44 1.76
C PHE A 98 -5.26 -5.79 0.27
N ASP A 99 -5.73 -6.95 -0.17
CA ASP A 99 -5.58 -7.39 -1.56
C ASP A 99 -6.22 -6.40 -2.53
N ASN A 100 -7.42 -5.89 -2.20
CA ASN A 100 -8.10 -4.90 -3.01
C ASN A 100 -7.32 -3.59 -3.11
N GLY A 101 -6.84 -3.04 -1.98
CA GLY A 101 -6.12 -1.78 -1.97
C GLY A 101 -4.80 -1.83 -2.74
N GLU A 102 -4.03 -2.90 -2.55
CA GLU A 102 -2.75 -3.11 -3.25
C GLU A 102 -2.93 -3.28 -4.76
N CYS A 103 -3.89 -4.11 -5.17
CA CYS A 103 -4.15 -4.34 -6.59
C CYS A 103 -4.75 -3.10 -7.26
N GLY A 104 -5.71 -2.43 -6.60
CA GLY A 104 -6.33 -1.22 -7.13
C GLY A 104 -5.32 -0.09 -7.35
N VAL A 105 -4.38 0.11 -6.42
CA VAL A 105 -3.30 1.11 -6.60
C VAL A 105 -2.35 0.71 -7.74
N ALA A 106 -1.95 -0.56 -7.84
CA ALA A 106 -1.10 -1.02 -8.93
C ALA A 106 -1.75 -0.81 -10.30
N ILE A 107 -3.06 -1.06 -10.40
CA ILE A 107 -3.84 -0.83 -11.63
C ILE A 107 -3.96 0.68 -11.94
N LEU A 108 -4.11 1.55 -10.93
CA LEU A 108 -4.05 3.00 -11.13
C LEU A 108 -2.69 3.45 -11.66
N GLU A 109 -1.58 2.91 -11.14
CA GLU A 109 -0.24 3.22 -11.65
C GLU A 109 -0.09 2.81 -13.12
N LEU A 110 -0.67 1.67 -13.51
CA LEU A 110 -0.69 1.21 -14.88
C LEU A 110 -1.52 2.15 -15.77
N TYR A 111 -2.68 2.60 -15.31
CA TYR A 111 -3.45 3.66 -15.99
C TYR A 111 -2.62 4.94 -16.13
N GLU A 112 -1.98 5.42 -15.06
CA GLU A 112 -1.21 6.66 -15.07
C GLU A 112 -0.10 6.63 -16.12
N SER A 113 0.57 5.47 -16.29
CA SER A 113 1.65 5.27 -17.27
C SER A 113 1.19 4.96 -18.69
N THR A 114 0.02 4.34 -18.88
CA THR A 114 -0.43 3.88 -20.21
C THR A 114 -1.58 4.69 -20.80
N LYS A 115 -2.33 5.38 -19.94
CA LYS A 115 -3.60 6.08 -20.22
C LYS A 115 -4.72 5.18 -20.79
N ASP A 116 -4.58 3.85 -20.69
CA ASP A 116 -5.59 2.90 -21.11
C ASP A 116 -6.73 2.84 -20.08
N THR A 117 -7.93 3.27 -20.49
CA THR A 117 -9.07 3.47 -19.60
C THR A 117 -9.58 2.19 -18.96
N LYS A 118 -9.31 1.01 -19.53
CA LYS A 118 -9.69 -0.27 -18.92
C LYS A 118 -9.11 -0.43 -17.51
N TYR A 119 -7.90 0.08 -17.30
CA TYR A 119 -7.24 0.07 -16.00
C TYR A 119 -7.92 1.06 -15.04
N LEU A 120 -8.27 2.26 -15.51
CA LEU A 120 -9.01 3.23 -14.69
C LEU A 120 -10.37 2.66 -14.25
N ASP A 121 -11.11 2.03 -15.16
CA ASP A 121 -12.42 1.46 -14.87
C ASP A 121 -12.33 0.34 -13.82
N ALA A 122 -11.33 -0.54 -13.94
CA ALA A 122 -11.07 -1.59 -12.96
C ALA A 122 -10.68 -1.03 -11.58
N ALA A 123 -9.84 0.00 -11.55
CA ALA A 123 -9.50 0.69 -10.31
C ALA A 123 -10.70 1.39 -9.65
N ARG A 124 -11.57 2.02 -10.44
CA ARG A 124 -12.80 2.66 -9.93
C ARG A 124 -13.73 1.64 -9.30
N LYS A 125 -13.93 0.47 -9.92
CA LYS A 125 -14.70 -0.64 -9.32
C LYS A 125 -14.12 -1.07 -7.97
N SER A 126 -12.80 -1.17 -7.87
CA SER A 126 -12.10 -1.50 -6.63
C SER A 126 -12.24 -0.42 -5.55
N ALA A 127 -12.20 0.86 -5.95
CA ALA A 127 -12.41 2.00 -5.06
C ALA A 127 -13.86 2.11 -4.59
N ASP A 128 -14.84 1.91 -5.48
CA ASP A 128 -16.26 1.89 -5.14
C ASP A 128 -16.59 0.73 -4.18
N TRP A 129 -15.97 -0.44 -4.39
CA TRP A 129 -16.04 -1.53 -3.42
C TRP A 129 -15.49 -1.08 -2.05
N ALA A 130 -14.30 -0.49 -2.00
CA ALA A 130 -13.66 -0.04 -0.76
C ALA A 130 -14.47 1.05 -0.03
N LEU A 131 -15.12 1.97 -0.76
CA LEU A 131 -16.04 2.96 -0.21
C LEU A 131 -17.24 2.31 0.50
N SER A 132 -17.77 1.24 -0.08
CA SER A 132 -18.93 0.53 0.47
C SER A 132 -18.63 -0.25 1.76
N ARG A 133 -17.36 -0.52 2.06
CA ARG A 133 -16.97 -1.34 3.21
C ARG A 133 -16.98 -0.52 4.51
N PRO A 134 -17.49 -1.09 5.62
CA PRO A 134 -17.39 -0.46 6.93
C PRO A 134 -15.93 -0.32 7.37
N LEU A 135 -15.69 0.45 8.43
CA LEU A 135 -14.41 0.39 9.14
C LEU A 135 -14.30 -0.98 9.82
N VAL A 136 -13.08 -1.52 9.85
CA VAL A 136 -12.79 -2.76 10.59
C VAL A 136 -11.86 -2.48 11.75
N GLY A 137 -11.79 -3.39 12.72
CA GLY A 137 -10.97 -3.21 13.92
C GLY A 137 -9.46 -3.16 13.65
N ASN A 138 -9.01 -3.64 12.49
CA ASN A 138 -7.60 -3.62 12.12
C ASN A 138 -7.21 -2.32 11.39
N TRP A 139 -6.33 -1.51 12.01
CA TRP A 139 -5.94 -0.20 11.52
C TRP A 139 -5.26 -0.25 10.14
N ASN A 140 -4.36 -1.22 9.90
CA ASN A 140 -3.69 -1.33 8.60
C ASN A 140 -4.67 -1.68 7.47
N TYR A 141 -5.73 -2.45 7.72
CA TYR A 141 -6.73 -2.81 6.72
C TYR A 141 -7.49 -1.58 6.22
N ASN A 142 -7.88 -0.70 7.15
CA ASN A 142 -8.48 0.59 6.78
C ASN A 142 -7.51 1.49 6.00
N SER A 143 -6.20 1.42 6.30
CA SER A 143 -5.18 2.21 5.59
C SER A 143 -4.98 1.79 4.13
N PHE A 144 -5.18 0.52 3.76
CA PHE A 144 -5.15 0.11 2.36
C PHE A 144 -6.30 0.73 1.57
N SER A 145 -7.50 0.74 2.13
CA SER A 145 -8.66 1.44 1.55
C SER A 145 -8.39 2.94 1.46
N ALA A 146 -7.92 3.60 2.52
CA ALA A 146 -7.62 5.03 2.49
C ALA A 146 -6.57 5.38 1.42
N HIS A 147 -5.53 4.57 1.26
CA HIS A 147 -4.53 4.75 0.22
C HIS A 147 -5.12 4.61 -1.20
N LEU A 148 -5.90 3.55 -1.46
CA LEU A 148 -6.57 3.34 -2.74
C LEU A 148 -7.50 4.50 -3.09
N LEU A 149 -8.34 4.92 -2.14
CA LEU A 149 -9.29 6.01 -2.32
C LEU A 149 -8.58 7.33 -2.61
N THR A 150 -7.50 7.62 -1.89
CA THR A 150 -6.67 8.80 -2.16
C THR A 150 -6.10 8.79 -3.58
N ARG A 151 -5.52 7.67 -4.02
CA ARG A 151 -4.97 7.55 -5.37
C ARG A 151 -6.05 7.63 -6.45
N THR A 152 -7.23 7.08 -6.18
CA THR A 152 -8.38 7.16 -7.10
C THR A 152 -8.88 8.61 -7.23
N TYR A 153 -8.98 9.35 -6.13
CA TYR A 153 -9.29 10.79 -6.16
C TYR A 153 -8.27 11.54 -7.03
N ARG A 154 -6.96 11.33 -6.81
CA ARG A 154 -5.92 12.00 -7.61
C ARG A 154 -6.01 11.69 -9.11
N ALA A 155 -6.43 10.48 -9.47
CA ALA A 155 -6.59 10.07 -10.86
C ALA A 155 -7.88 10.58 -11.52
N THR A 156 -8.93 10.88 -10.75
CA THR A 156 -10.28 11.14 -11.28
C THR A 156 -10.83 12.54 -10.96
N GLY A 157 -10.36 13.18 -9.89
CA GLY A 157 -10.96 14.40 -9.33
C GLY A 157 -12.29 14.16 -8.60
N ASP A 158 -12.77 12.92 -8.46
CA ASP A 158 -14.05 12.63 -7.84
C ASP A 158 -13.95 12.69 -6.31
N VAL A 159 -14.51 13.75 -5.73
CA VAL A 159 -14.38 14.14 -4.32
C VAL A 159 -14.88 13.05 -3.36
N LYS A 160 -15.82 12.20 -3.77
CA LYS A 160 -16.33 11.10 -2.92
C LYS A 160 -15.20 10.17 -2.45
N TYR A 161 -14.16 9.99 -3.26
CA TYR A 161 -13.01 9.16 -2.90
C TYR A 161 -12.11 9.87 -1.88
N LEU A 162 -11.93 11.19 -1.98
CA LEU A 162 -11.18 11.95 -0.97
C LEU A 162 -11.91 11.93 0.38
N GLU A 163 -13.23 12.15 0.39
CA GLU A 163 -14.06 12.08 1.58
C GLU A 163 -14.01 10.69 2.24
N GLY A 164 -14.10 9.64 1.42
CA GLY A 164 -13.95 8.26 1.89
C GLY A 164 -12.57 7.98 2.48
N ALA A 165 -11.51 8.48 1.85
CA ALA A 165 -10.14 8.36 2.35
C ALA A 165 -9.96 9.07 3.70
N LEU A 166 -10.46 10.30 3.82
CA LEU A 166 -10.48 11.07 5.07
C LEU A 166 -11.22 10.33 6.17
N LYS A 167 -12.44 9.84 5.89
CA LYS A 167 -13.22 9.07 6.87
C LYS A 167 -12.46 7.83 7.35
N LYS A 168 -11.84 7.08 6.43
CA LYS A 168 -11.06 5.89 6.75
C LYS A 168 -9.81 6.23 7.58
N ALA A 169 -9.13 7.32 7.26
CA ALA A 169 -7.94 7.76 8.00
C ALA A 169 -8.30 8.28 9.41
N LEU A 170 -9.20 9.26 9.51
CA LEU A 170 -9.56 9.94 10.75
C LEU A 170 -10.24 9.01 11.77
N LEU A 171 -11.02 8.04 11.30
CA LEU A 171 -11.78 7.15 12.19
C LEU A 171 -11.20 5.73 12.28
N GLY A 172 -10.50 5.28 11.24
CA GLY A 172 -10.06 3.89 11.09
C GLY A 172 -8.55 3.67 11.07
N VAL A 173 -7.74 4.73 11.16
CA VAL A 173 -6.27 4.62 11.19
C VAL A 173 -5.69 5.44 12.34
N ILE A 174 -5.90 6.76 12.35
CA ILE A 174 -5.30 7.70 13.29
C ILE A 174 -5.64 7.41 14.76
N PRO A 175 -6.88 7.04 15.14
CA PRO A 175 -7.24 6.84 16.54
C PRO A 175 -6.46 5.73 17.26
N GLY A 176 -5.88 4.79 16.52
CA GLY A 176 -5.03 3.74 17.08
C GLY A 176 -3.62 4.21 17.46
N GLN A 177 -3.19 5.40 17.04
CA GLN A 177 -1.84 5.91 17.26
C GLN A 177 -1.69 6.49 18.68
N LEU A 178 -0.65 6.05 19.39
CA LEU A 178 -0.27 6.63 20.68
C LEU A 178 0.28 8.05 20.45
N THR A 179 -0.34 9.05 21.07
CA THR A 179 0.04 10.46 20.87
C THR A 179 1.07 10.96 21.89
N GLN A 180 1.25 10.24 23.00
CA GLN A 180 2.11 10.63 24.13
C GLN A 180 2.87 9.44 24.71
N GLY A 181 3.89 9.74 25.52
CA GLY A 181 4.69 8.74 26.24
C GLY A 181 5.84 8.14 25.41
N PRO A 182 6.54 7.13 25.95
CA PRO A 182 7.77 6.59 25.35
C PRO A 182 7.54 5.87 24.01
N TYR A 183 6.29 5.50 23.70
CA TYR A 183 5.91 4.83 22.46
C TYR A 183 5.09 5.73 21.53
N ALA A 184 5.09 7.05 21.76
CA ALA A 184 4.39 8.01 20.91
C ALA A 184 4.74 7.80 19.42
N GLY A 185 3.72 7.82 18.56
CA GLY A 185 3.80 7.57 17.13
C GLY A 185 3.58 6.13 16.70
N ARG A 186 3.68 5.17 17.62
CA ARG A 186 3.33 3.75 17.37
C ARG A 186 1.84 3.51 17.54
N TRP A 187 1.32 2.49 16.87
CA TRP A 187 -0.05 2.04 17.09
C TRP A 187 -0.16 1.22 18.38
N ASN A 188 -1.31 1.32 19.03
CA ASN A 188 -1.54 0.78 20.38
C ASN A 188 -1.61 -0.74 20.44
N ASP A 189 -1.89 -1.42 19.32
CA ASP A 189 -1.89 -2.87 19.26
C ASP A 189 -0.54 -3.45 18.78
N PRO A 190 -0.12 -4.61 19.31
CA PRO A 190 1.17 -5.22 18.94
C PRO A 190 1.30 -5.61 17.47
N HIS A 191 0.19 -5.83 16.75
CA HIS A 191 0.23 -6.20 15.34
C HIS A 191 0.61 -4.96 14.51
N ASN A 192 -0.17 -3.88 14.57
CA ASN A 192 0.08 -2.66 13.81
C ASN A 192 1.28 -1.86 14.31
N ALA A 193 1.72 -2.11 15.55
CA ALA A 193 3.01 -1.62 16.00
C ALA A 193 4.18 -2.22 15.21
N ARG A 194 4.10 -3.40 14.59
CA ARG A 194 5.26 -3.98 13.88
C ARG A 194 5.69 -3.07 12.72
N PRO A 195 7.00 -2.96 12.44
CA PRO A 195 7.52 -2.02 11.44
C PRO A 195 6.85 -2.12 10.05
N SER A 196 6.59 -3.33 9.54
CA SER A 196 5.93 -3.53 8.23
C SER A 196 4.57 -2.84 8.14
N TYR A 197 3.71 -3.09 9.13
CA TYR A 197 2.34 -2.55 9.15
C TYR A 197 2.32 -1.08 9.52
N HIS A 198 3.24 -0.66 10.39
CA HIS A 198 3.45 0.74 10.70
C HIS A 198 3.73 1.55 9.43
N TYR A 199 4.70 1.14 8.62
CA TYR A 199 5.01 1.84 7.37
C TYR A 199 3.84 1.81 6.38
N ILE A 200 3.07 0.71 6.28
CA ILE A 200 1.85 0.67 5.47
C ILE A 200 0.88 1.80 5.82
N MET A 201 0.63 2.04 7.11
CA MET A 201 -0.25 3.12 7.55
C MET A 201 0.35 4.50 7.23
N LEU A 202 1.65 4.68 7.44
CA LEU A 202 2.33 5.93 7.08
C LEU A 202 2.28 6.24 5.58
N ARG A 203 2.33 5.21 4.72
CA ARG A 203 2.14 5.36 3.27
C ARG A 203 0.82 6.04 2.95
N SER A 204 -0.26 5.53 3.56
CA SER A 204 -1.60 6.09 3.37
C SER A 204 -1.68 7.53 3.86
N LEU A 205 -1.11 7.85 5.02
CA LEU A 205 -1.15 9.20 5.58
C LEU A 205 -0.30 10.19 4.74
N ALA A 206 0.83 9.75 4.21
CA ALA A 206 1.67 10.56 3.33
C ALA A 206 0.96 10.93 2.03
N GLU A 207 0.38 9.95 1.34
CA GLU A 207 -0.40 10.21 0.11
C GLU A 207 -1.62 11.09 0.39
N LEU A 208 -2.35 10.82 1.48
CA LEU A 208 -3.52 11.62 1.83
C LEU A 208 -3.12 13.08 2.12
N THR A 209 -2.04 13.29 2.87
CA THR A 209 -1.51 14.63 3.13
C THR A 209 -1.12 15.37 1.85
N ALA A 210 -0.60 14.65 0.86
CA ALA A 210 -0.24 15.21 -0.45
C ALA A 210 -1.46 15.56 -1.32
N ALA A 211 -2.57 14.84 -1.13
CA ALA A 211 -3.81 15.03 -1.89
C ALA A 211 -4.73 16.11 -1.30
N LEU A 212 -4.61 16.40 0.01
CA LEU A 212 -5.43 17.40 0.67
C LEU A 212 -5.05 18.83 0.26
N PRO A 213 -6.05 19.70 0.00
CA PRO A 213 -5.83 21.15 -0.10
C PRO A 213 -5.07 21.69 1.11
N HIS A 214 -4.24 22.71 0.90
CA HIS A 214 -3.36 23.22 1.96
C HIS A 214 -4.13 23.80 3.15
N ASP A 215 -5.34 24.30 2.92
CA ASP A 215 -6.29 24.89 3.86
C ASP A 215 -7.36 23.91 4.36
N ASP A 216 -7.29 22.62 3.97
CA ASP A 216 -8.22 21.61 4.44
C ASP A 216 -8.13 21.43 5.96
N ALA A 217 -9.28 21.47 6.64
CA ALA A 217 -9.37 21.43 8.10
C ALA A 217 -8.83 20.13 8.72
N ALA A 218 -8.86 19.00 7.99
CA ALA A 218 -8.34 17.72 8.46
C ALA A 218 -6.82 17.57 8.25
N ARG A 219 -6.23 18.38 7.35
CA ARG A 219 -4.81 18.27 6.99
C ARG A 219 -3.85 18.38 8.18
N PRO A 220 -4.03 19.29 9.15
CA PRO A 220 -3.14 19.35 10.33
C PRO A 220 -3.11 18.06 11.13
N GLU A 221 -4.26 17.39 11.30
CA GLU A 221 -4.36 16.13 12.06
C GLU A 221 -3.67 14.98 11.34
N VAL A 222 -3.92 14.81 10.03
CA VAL A 222 -3.27 13.79 9.20
C VAL A 222 -1.75 13.98 9.18
N LEU A 223 -1.29 15.22 8.98
CA LEU A 223 0.13 15.57 8.96
C LEU A 223 0.80 15.35 10.32
N ALA A 224 0.11 15.67 11.42
CA ALA A 224 0.62 15.43 12.78
C ALA A 224 0.81 13.94 13.04
N ALA A 225 -0.16 13.10 12.67
CA ALA A 225 -0.08 11.65 12.82
C ALA A 225 1.06 11.04 11.98
N LEU A 226 1.20 11.49 10.73
CA LEU A 226 2.30 11.09 9.85
C LEU A 226 3.67 11.47 10.45
N ARG A 227 3.83 12.74 10.87
CA ARG A 227 5.06 13.26 11.47
C ARG A 227 5.47 12.44 12.69
N LEU A 228 4.53 12.19 13.59
CA LEU A 228 4.78 11.45 14.81
C LEU A 228 5.17 9.99 14.51
N GLY A 229 4.44 9.35 13.59
CA GLY A 229 4.71 7.96 13.20
C GLY A 229 6.03 7.77 12.47
N LEU A 230 6.44 8.71 11.61
CA LEU A 230 7.77 8.70 10.97
C LEU A 230 8.88 8.87 12.01
N LYS A 231 8.78 9.87 12.90
CA LYS A 231 9.75 10.07 13.99
C LYS A 231 9.96 8.81 14.83
N ALA A 232 8.87 8.11 15.15
CA ALA A 232 8.91 6.92 15.99
C ALA A 232 9.62 5.72 15.36
N ARG A 233 9.60 5.59 14.02
CA ARG A 233 10.17 4.43 13.31
C ARG A 233 11.45 4.71 12.56
N ASN A 234 11.67 5.93 12.08
CA ASN A 234 12.87 6.27 11.34
C ASN A 234 14.11 6.20 12.23
N ARG A 235 13.98 6.46 13.54
CA ARG A 235 15.06 6.29 14.53
C ARG A 235 15.57 4.84 14.65
N ASP A 236 14.71 3.85 14.41
CA ASP A 236 15.11 2.43 14.49
C ASP A 236 16.28 2.14 13.52
N PHE A 237 16.31 2.79 12.35
CA PHE A 237 17.37 2.65 11.33
C PHE A 237 18.71 3.26 11.73
N LEU A 238 18.72 4.14 12.73
CA LEU A 238 19.91 4.81 13.23
C LEU A 238 20.53 4.05 14.40
N ASP A 239 19.70 3.40 15.22
CA ASP A 239 20.15 2.79 16.49
C ASP A 239 20.15 1.25 16.46
N GLN A 240 19.11 0.63 15.91
CA GLN A 240 18.79 -0.80 16.13
C GLN A 240 18.86 -1.65 14.84
N GLY A 241 19.17 -1.03 13.70
CA GLY A 241 19.23 -1.67 12.39
C GLY A 241 17.94 -1.51 11.58
N ALA A 242 17.76 -2.30 10.53
CA ALA A 242 16.62 -2.17 9.61
C ALA A 242 15.58 -3.29 9.86
N PRO A 243 14.62 -3.11 10.79
CA PRO A 243 13.71 -4.18 11.19
C PRO A 243 12.63 -4.49 10.13
N ASN A 244 12.48 -3.64 9.12
CA ASN A 244 11.71 -3.90 7.91
C ASN A 244 12.32 -3.11 6.74
N ILE A 245 12.77 -3.82 5.71
CA ILE A 245 13.45 -3.21 4.57
C ILE A 245 12.44 -2.82 3.48
N GLU A 246 11.55 -3.74 3.10
CA GLU A 246 10.62 -3.56 1.97
C GLU A 246 9.65 -2.39 2.16
N SER A 247 8.81 -2.43 3.20
CA SER A 247 7.76 -1.43 3.38
C SER A 247 8.36 -0.06 3.74
N ALA A 248 9.45 -0.03 4.50
CA ALA A 248 10.17 1.21 4.80
C ALA A 248 10.74 1.86 3.53
N MET A 249 11.34 1.08 2.63
CA MET A 249 11.89 1.61 1.37
C MET A 249 10.80 2.27 0.53
N GLU A 250 9.67 1.58 0.35
CA GLU A 250 8.54 2.11 -0.42
C GLU A 250 8.04 3.45 0.14
N VAL A 251 7.85 3.52 1.46
CA VAL A 251 7.29 4.70 2.12
C VAL A 251 8.28 5.84 2.17
N LEU A 252 9.54 5.58 2.50
CA LEU A 252 10.54 6.65 2.63
C LEU A 252 10.83 7.29 1.26
N VAL A 253 10.90 6.51 0.18
CA VAL A 253 10.98 7.05 -1.18
C VAL A 253 9.78 7.95 -1.50
N MET A 254 8.57 7.51 -1.16
CA MET A 254 7.34 8.28 -1.38
C MET A 254 7.34 9.58 -0.55
N VAL A 255 7.65 9.52 0.74
CA VAL A 255 7.74 10.67 1.64
C VAL A 255 8.74 11.69 1.10
N HIS A 256 9.91 11.25 0.62
CA HIS A 256 10.89 12.15 0.00
C HIS A 256 10.35 12.87 -1.24
N ARG A 257 9.49 12.22 -2.03
CA ARG A 257 8.86 12.87 -3.20
C ARG A 257 7.78 13.87 -2.78
N VAL A 258 6.92 13.48 -1.84
CA VAL A 258 5.82 14.33 -1.35
C VAL A 258 6.37 15.58 -0.67
N PHE A 259 7.38 15.42 0.17
CA PHE A 259 7.95 16.50 0.98
C PHE A 259 9.29 17.00 0.41
N ALA A 260 9.49 16.87 -0.91
CA ALA A 260 10.72 17.23 -1.58
C ALA A 260 11.12 18.70 -1.41
N ASN A 261 10.15 19.57 -1.13
CA ASN A 261 10.33 21.01 -0.91
C ASN A 261 10.23 21.41 0.58
N ASP A 262 10.05 20.44 1.48
CA ASP A 262 9.93 20.66 2.93
C ASP A 262 11.10 19.97 3.65
N VAL A 263 12.26 20.61 3.54
CA VAL A 263 13.52 20.10 4.11
C VAL A 263 13.44 19.97 5.62
N GLU A 264 12.75 20.91 6.29
CA GLU A 264 12.57 20.86 7.73
C GLU A 264 11.71 19.68 8.15
N PHE A 265 10.64 19.35 7.41
CA PHE A 265 9.87 18.13 7.67
C PHE A 265 10.73 16.87 7.55
N LEU A 266 11.48 16.72 6.44
CA LEU A 266 12.32 15.54 6.22
C LEU A 266 13.40 15.35 7.29
N LYS A 267 13.99 16.47 7.76
CA LYS A 267 14.95 16.50 8.86
C LYS A 267 14.30 16.17 10.19
N GLU A 268 13.18 16.84 10.51
CA GLU A 268 12.42 16.66 11.74
C GLU A 268 11.97 15.20 11.92
N THR A 269 11.58 14.52 10.83
CA THR A 269 11.12 13.13 10.88
C THR A 269 12.23 12.10 10.67
N PHE A 270 13.50 12.52 10.55
CA PHE A 270 14.63 11.64 10.23
C PHE A 270 14.45 10.84 8.93
N SER A 271 13.61 11.31 8.00
CA SER A 271 13.27 10.58 6.78
C SER A 271 14.45 10.49 5.82
N SER A 272 15.28 11.54 5.76
CA SER A 272 16.52 11.53 4.97
C SER A 272 17.53 10.51 5.51
N ASP A 273 17.81 10.57 6.80
CA ASP A 273 18.81 9.69 7.42
C ASP A 273 18.39 8.22 7.35
N ALA A 274 17.12 7.92 7.63
CA ALA A 274 16.58 6.56 7.54
C ALA A 274 16.63 6.03 6.10
N LEU A 275 16.27 6.85 5.09
CA LEU A 275 16.33 6.44 3.69
C LEU A 275 17.77 6.20 3.24
N ASP A 276 18.71 7.07 3.64
CA ASP A 276 20.12 6.92 3.28
C ASP A 276 20.75 5.67 3.94
N ALA A 277 20.42 5.40 5.21
CA ALA A 277 20.84 4.17 5.89
C ALA A 277 20.29 2.92 5.20
N LEU A 278 19.00 2.94 4.84
CA LEU A 278 18.35 1.84 4.15
C LEU A 278 18.91 1.62 2.74
N ALA A 279 19.13 2.70 1.99
CA ALA A 279 19.72 2.66 0.65
C ALA A 279 21.12 2.02 0.64
N LYS A 280 21.95 2.38 1.63
CA LYS A 280 23.28 1.77 1.85
C LYS A 280 23.16 0.27 2.13
N LEU A 281 22.25 -0.11 3.03
CA LEU A 281 22.02 -1.51 3.39
C LEU A 281 21.58 -2.36 2.19
N VAL A 282 20.55 -1.94 1.46
CA VAL A 282 20.02 -2.73 0.33
C VAL A 282 21.03 -2.83 -0.81
N SER A 283 21.80 -1.77 -1.03
CA SER A 283 22.85 -1.76 -2.05
C SER A 283 24.00 -2.70 -1.68
N GLU A 284 24.40 -2.73 -0.41
CA GLU A 284 25.42 -3.67 0.08
C GLU A 284 24.95 -5.13 0.02
N GLN A 285 23.71 -5.41 0.45
CA GLN A 285 23.13 -6.74 0.35
C GLN A 285 23.04 -7.21 -1.11
N SER A 286 22.64 -6.32 -2.03
CA SER A 286 22.59 -6.61 -3.46
C SER A 286 23.97 -6.93 -4.03
N ARG A 287 25.01 -6.17 -3.67
CA ARG A 287 26.40 -6.47 -4.06
C ARG A 287 26.88 -7.84 -3.59
N ARG A 288 26.37 -8.32 -2.46
CA ARG A 288 26.64 -9.66 -1.92
C ARG A 288 25.75 -10.76 -2.51
N GLY A 289 24.94 -10.44 -3.52
CA GLY A 289 24.04 -11.37 -4.20
C GLY A 289 22.72 -11.63 -3.46
N SER A 290 22.36 -10.83 -2.45
CA SER A 290 21.08 -10.93 -1.74
C SER A 290 20.02 -10.02 -2.36
N ALA A 291 18.82 -10.56 -2.62
CA ALA A 291 17.66 -9.78 -3.04
C ALA A 291 16.82 -9.40 -1.81
N SER A 292 17.17 -8.29 -1.15
CA SER A 292 16.50 -7.84 0.08
C SER A 292 15.23 -7.03 -0.12
N LEU A 293 14.93 -6.66 -1.37
CA LEU A 293 13.70 -6.01 -1.78
C LEU A 293 12.94 -6.88 -2.78
N GLY A 294 11.61 -6.80 -2.75
CA GLY A 294 10.73 -7.33 -3.76
C GLY A 294 10.71 -6.46 -5.03
N PRO A 295 9.94 -6.86 -6.05
CA PRO A 295 9.85 -6.12 -7.31
C PRO A 295 9.45 -4.64 -7.12
N ARG A 296 8.48 -4.37 -6.24
CA ARG A 296 8.02 -3.02 -5.97
C ARG A 296 9.09 -2.19 -5.26
N GLY A 297 9.67 -2.71 -4.17
CA GLY A 297 10.75 -2.04 -3.44
C GLY A 297 11.92 -1.67 -4.37
N TRP A 298 12.40 -2.62 -5.18
CA TRP A 298 13.49 -2.35 -6.14
C TRP A 298 13.12 -1.32 -7.18
N GLY A 299 11.95 -1.46 -7.83
CA GLY A 299 11.53 -0.53 -8.87
C GLY A 299 11.44 0.91 -8.35
N ARG A 300 10.85 1.11 -7.17
CA ARG A 300 10.71 2.42 -6.53
C ARG A 300 12.06 3.00 -6.12
N PHE A 301 12.95 2.19 -5.55
CA PHE A 301 14.28 2.64 -5.15
C PHE A 301 15.12 3.07 -6.36
N LEU A 302 15.14 2.28 -7.44
CA LEU A 302 15.88 2.65 -8.66
C LEU A 302 15.33 3.92 -9.30
N GLU A 303 14.00 4.06 -9.38
CA GLU A 303 13.35 5.27 -9.87
C GLU A 303 13.71 6.49 -9.01
N PHE A 304 13.80 6.33 -7.70
CA PHE A 304 14.25 7.38 -6.79
C PHE A 304 15.70 7.78 -7.02
N VAL A 305 16.62 6.82 -7.19
CA VAL A 305 18.03 7.11 -7.45
C VAL A 305 18.20 7.92 -8.74
N VAL A 306 17.50 7.54 -9.81
CA VAL A 306 17.53 8.29 -11.08
C VAL A 306 16.95 9.69 -10.91
N TRP A 307 15.82 9.81 -10.21
CA TRP A 307 15.19 11.12 -9.93
C TRP A 307 16.09 12.04 -9.11
N LYS A 308 16.77 11.52 -8.08
CA LYS A 308 17.68 12.29 -7.22
C LYS A 308 18.94 12.73 -7.97
N GLY A 309 19.48 11.88 -8.86
CA GLY A 309 20.65 12.21 -9.67
C GLY A 309 20.41 13.20 -10.82
N GLY A 310 19.14 13.43 -11.18
CA GLY A 310 18.75 14.42 -12.20
C GLY A 310 18.39 15.80 -11.63
N ARG A 311 18.44 15.98 -10.31
CA ARG A 311 18.30 17.27 -9.62
C ARG A 311 19.68 17.84 -9.29
#